data_AF-A0A376UH72-F1
#
_entry.id   AF-A0A376UH72-F1
#
_cell.length_a   1.000
_cell.length_b   1.000
_cell.length_c   1.000
_cell.angle_alpha   90.00
_cell.angle_beta   90.00
_cell.angle_gamma   90.00
#
_symmetry.space_group_name_H-M   'P 1'
#
loop_
_entity.id
_entity.type
_entity.pdbx_description
1 polymer ?
#
loop_
_entity_poly.entity_id
_entity_poly.type
_entity_poly.pdbx_seq_one_letter_code
_entity_poly.pdbx_strand_id
1 'polypeptide(L)' 'MLQHHGLIACEVNLEKALWLAHEVEVLAQLYLTTLAITDPVPVLSDEEIAVVLEKFKTYGLRIEE' A
#
# COMPACT_ATOMS: atom_id res chain seq x y z
N MET A 1 2.31 2.96 10.35
CA MET A 1 2.56 1.82 11.26
C MET A 1 2.73 2.31 12.68
N LEU A 2 2.47 1.44 13.65
CA LEU A 2 2.69 1.66 15.08
C LEU A 2 3.89 0.83 15.50
N GLN A 3 4.99 1.49 15.90
CA GLN A 3 6.24 0.83 16.24
C GLN A 3 6.02 -0.21 17.36
N HIS A 4 6.56 -1.42 17.18
CA HIS A 4 6.38 -2.57 18.08
C HIS A 4 4.93 -3.00 18.36
N HIS A 5 3.97 -2.61 17.51
CA HIS A 5 2.56 -2.96 17.72
C HIS A 5 1.89 -3.50 16.45
N GLY A 6 1.83 -2.71 15.37
CA GLY A 6 1.13 -3.14 14.15
C GLY A 6 0.67 -2.00 13.25
N LEU A 7 -0.55 -2.11 12.73
CA LEU A 7 -1.15 -1.21 11.74
C LEU A 7 -2.59 -0.84 12.14
N ILE A 8 -2.98 0.39 11.82
CA ILE A 8 -4.37 0.82 11.77
C ILE A 8 -4.68 1.23 10.33
N ALA A 9 -5.73 0.64 9.75
CA ALA A 9 -6.28 1.02 8.45
C ALA A 9 -7.73 1.48 8.64
N CYS A 10 -8.13 2.51 7.91
CA CYS A 10 -9.47 3.09 7.98
C CYS A 10 -9.94 3.41 6.57
N GLU A 11 -11.20 3.11 6.29
CA GLU A 11 -11.85 3.40 5.01
C GLU A 11 -13.36 3.57 5.24
N VAL A 12 -14.10 3.96 4.21
CA VAL A 12 -15.52 4.31 4.27
C VAL A 12 -16.42 3.14 4.68
N ASN A 13 -15.95 1.90 4.56
CA ASN A 13 -16.63 0.70 5.03
C ASN A 13 -15.62 -0.39 5.45
N LEU A 14 -16.13 -1.44 6.11
CA LEU A 14 -15.29 -2.51 6.65
C LEU A 14 -14.55 -3.32 5.58
N GLU A 15 -15.19 -3.59 4.44
CA GLU A 15 -14.60 -4.35 3.35
C GLU A 15 -13.37 -3.63 2.76
N LYS A 16 -13.50 -2.33 2.47
CA LYS A 16 -12.40 -1.49 2.00
C LYS A 16 -11.31 -1.33 3.05
N ALA A 17 -11.67 -1.21 4.33
CA ALA A 17 -10.70 -1.13 5.41
C ALA A 17 -9.89 -2.42 5.55
N LEU A 18 -10.54 -3.58 5.41
CA LEU A 18 -9.88 -4.88 5.42
C LEU A 18 -8.99 -5.06 4.20
N TRP A 19 -9.47 -4.70 3.01
CA TRP A 19 -8.67 -4.70 1.78
C TRP A 19 -7.43 -3.82 1.94
N LEU A 20 -7.58 -2.59 2.44
CA LEU A 20 -6.45 -1.68 2.64
C LEU A 20 -5.45 -2.23 3.65
N ALA A 21 -5.92 -2.82 4.75
CA ALA A 21 -5.05 -3.47 5.72
C ALA A 21 -4.24 -4.61 5.08
N HIS A 22 -4.87 -5.41 4.21
CA HIS A 22 -4.21 -6.50 3.51
C HIS A 22 -3.15 -6.02 2.51
N GLU A 23 -3.47 -5.03 1.66
CA GLU A 23 -2.51 -4.51 0.68
C GLU A 23 -1.28 -3.89 1.34
N VAL A 24 -1.45 -3.20 2.48
CA VAL A 24 -0.31 -2.67 3.23
C VAL A 24 0.56 -3.79 3.81
N GLU A 25 -0.03 -4.91 4.23
CA GLU A 25 0.73 -6.10 4.65
C GLU A 25 1.51 -6.72 3.49
N VAL A 26 0.92 -6.80 2.29
CA VAL A 26 1.62 -7.25 1.08
C VAL A 26 2.80 -6.33 0.77
N LEU A 27 2.62 -5.01 0.85
CA LEU A 27 3.71 -4.04 0.67
C LEU A 27 4.82 -4.20 1.73
N ALA A 28 4.46 -4.44 2.99
CA ALA A 28 5.44 -4.68 4.06
C ALA A 28 6.25 -5.95 3.80
N GLN A 29 5.60 -7.03 3.37
CA GLN A 29 6.27 -8.29 3.00
C GLN A 29 7.20 -8.11 1.80
N LEU A 30 6.76 -7.41 0.75
CA LEU A 30 7.58 -7.09 -0.42
C LEU A 30 8.82 -6.28 -0.02
N TYR A 31 8.64 -5.24 0.81
CA TYR A 31 9.74 -4.40 1.27
C TYR A 31 10.75 -5.20 2.11
N LEU A 32 10.30 -5.98 3.09
CA LEU A 32 11.21 -6.80 3.91
C LEU A 32 11.96 -7.86 3.08
N THR A 33 11.27 -8.49 2.12
CA THR A 33 11.88 -9.51 1.25
C THR A 33 12.98 -8.93 0.37
N THR A 34 12.75 -7.75 -0.20
CA THR A 34 13.71 -7.07 -1.08
C THR A 34 14.84 -6.40 -0.30
N LEU A 35 14.55 -5.84 0.88
CA LEU A 35 15.54 -5.21 1.77
C LEU A 35 16.61 -6.21 2.23
N ALA A 36 16.25 -7.48 2.41
CA ALA A 36 17.21 -8.55 2.73
C ALA A 36 18.24 -8.81 1.61
N ILE A 37 17.95 -8.36 0.37
CA ILE A 37 18.80 -8.57 -0.81
C ILE A 37 19.57 -7.29 -1.16
N THR A 38 18.92 -6.13 -1.07
CA THR A 38 19.51 -4.84 -1.46
C THR A 38 19.01 -3.72 -0.55
N ASP A 39 19.97 -2.94 -0.05
CA ASP A 39 19.72 -1.76 0.79
C ASP A 39 20.50 -0.55 0.20
N PRO A 40 19.81 0.51 -0.29
CA PRO A 40 18.36 0.71 -0.24
C PRO A 40 17.60 -0.08 -1.32
N VAL A 41 16.37 -0.48 -1.00
CA VAL A 41 15.43 -1.02 -1.98
C VAL A 41 15.11 0.06 -3.02
N PRO A 42 15.20 -0.22 -4.33
CA PRO A 42 14.78 0.73 -5.36
C PRO A 42 13.30 1.08 -5.24
N VAL A 43 12.98 2.37 -5.34
CA VAL A 43 11.61 2.89 -5.23
C VAL A 43 11.21 3.66 -6.50
N LEU A 44 9.90 3.83 -6.70
CA LEU A 44 9.37 4.73 -7.73
C LEU A 44 9.68 6.19 -7.38
N SER A 45 9.77 7.03 -8.40
CA SER A 45 9.91 8.48 -8.19
C SER A 45 8.58 9.11 -7.79
N ASP A 46 8.65 10.28 -7.15
CA ASP A 46 7.47 11.03 -6.71
C ASP A 46 6.55 11.40 -7.88
N GLU A 47 7.12 11.66 -9.07
CA GLU A 47 6.36 11.98 -10.28
C GLU A 47 5.50 10.79 -10.73
N GLU A 48 6.04 9.57 -10.69
CA GLU A 48 5.28 8.38 -11.09
C GLU A 48 4.17 8.08 -10.07
N ILE A 49 4.45 8.25 -8.78
CA ILE A 49 3.43 8.13 -7.73
C ILE A 49 2.30 9.16 -7.95
N ALA A 50 2.63 10.41 -8.32
CA ALA A 50 1.64 11.43 -8.61
C ALA A 50 0.73 11.06 -9.80
N VAL A 51 1.30 10.47 -10.87
CA VAL A 51 0.53 9.97 -12.02
C VAL A 51 -0.45 8.88 -11.60
N VAL A 52 -0.03 7.92 -10.77
CA VAL A 52 -0.88 6.84 -10.28
C VAL A 52 -2.01 7.36 -9.37
N LEU A 53 -1.70 8.32 -8.49
CA LEU A 53 -2.71 8.97 -7.63
C LEU A 53 -3.81 9.66 -8.45
N GLU A 54 -3.47 10.31 -9.56
CA GLU A 54 -4.48 10.91 -10.45
C GLU A 54 -5.37 9.86 -11.11
N LYS A 55 -4.78 8.74 -11.57
CA LYS A 55 -5.54 7.62 -12.16
C LYS A 55 -6.52 6.99 -11.17
N PHE A 56 -6.14 6.89 -9.89
CA PHE A 56 -7.02 6.36 -8.84
C PHE A 56 -8.29 7.19 -8.63
N LYS A 57 -8.25 8.50 -8.90
CA LYS A 57 -9.47 9.35 -8.82
C LYS A 57 -10.49 9.02 -9.90
N THR A 58 -10.03 8.61 -11.08
CA THR A 58 -10.88 8.47 -12.27
C THR A 58 -11.59 7.13 -12.32
N TYR A 59 -10.88 6.04 -12.02
CA TYR A 59 -11.42 4.68 -12.09
C TYR A 59 -11.74 4.07 -10.73
N GLY A 60 -11.23 4.67 -9.65
CA GLY A 60 -11.46 4.22 -8.28
C GLY A 60 -10.84 2.85 -7.97
N LEU A 61 -10.99 2.45 -6.72
CA LEU A 61 -10.67 1.12 -6.26
C LEU A 61 -11.75 0.15 -6.76
N ARG A 62 -11.40 -0.77 -7.66
CA ARG A 62 -12.29 -1.88 -8.07
C ARG A 62 -12.10 -3.04 -7.11
N ILE A 63 -12.92 -3.09 -6.07
CA ILE A 63 -13.15 -4.33 -5.33
C ILE A 63 -14.31 -5.00 -6.07
N GLU A 64 -14.02 -6.08 -6.82
CA GLU A 64 -15.07 -6.90 -7.44
C GLU A 64 -15.81 -7.68 -6.32
N GLU A 65 -17.14 -7.73 -6.38
CA GLU A 65 -17.99 -8.56 -5.49
C GLU A 65 -17.75 -10.06 -5.70
#